data_AF-A0A7X9JBC3-F1
#
_entry.id   AF-A0A7X9JBC3-F1
#
_cell.length_a   1.000
_cell.length_b   1.000
_cell.length_c   1.000
_cell.angle_alpha   90.00
_cell.angle_beta   90.00
_cell.angle_gamma   90.00
#
_symmetry.space_group_name_H-M   'P 1'
#
loop_
_entity.id
_entity.type
_entity.pdbx_description
1 polymer ?
#
loop_
_entity_poly.entity_id
_entity_poly.type
_entity_poly.pdbx_seq_one_letter_code
_entity_poly.pdbx_strand_id
1 'polypeptide(L)' 'RIMVRSIRENIWKELQDAEKRGEISEDDKFKGKDKLQEIVDEYNKKIEIARGKKEDDIMTV' A
#
# COMPACT_ATOMS: atom_id res chain seq x y z
N ARG A 1 -4.47 11.05 2.01
CA ARG A 1 -4.24 9.60 1.77
C ARG A 1 -4.83 9.09 0.43
N ILE A 2 -4.94 9.92 -0.62
CA ILE A 2 -5.53 9.50 -1.91
C ILE A 2 -4.53 8.67 -2.73
N MET A 3 -3.26 9.09 -2.74
CA MET A 3 -2.19 8.45 -3.50
C MET A 3 -1.98 6.96 -3.12
N VAL A 4 -1.93 6.65 -1.82
CA VAL A 4 -1.77 5.26 -1.34
C VAL A 4 -2.92 4.36 -1.79
N ARG A 5 -4.16 4.87 -1.83
CA ARG A 5 -5.31 4.11 -2.31
C ARG A 5 -5.24 3.86 -3.82
N SER A 6 -4.87 4.90 -4.58
CA SER A 6 -4.72 4.79 -6.04
C SER A 6 -3.62 3.80 -6.42
N ILE A 7 -2.48 3.81 -5.71
CA ILE A 7 -1.39 2.83 -5.93
C ILE A 7 -1.88 1.42 -5.62
N ARG A 8 -2.59 1.22 -4.50
CA ARG A 8 -3.15 -0.08 -4.14
C ARG A 8 -4.12 -0.60 -5.22
N GLU A 9 -5.00 0.25 -5.73
CA GLU A 9 -5.93 -0.12 -6.81
C GLU A 9 -5.21 -0.46 -8.11
N ASN A 10 -4.17 0.28 -8.48
CA ASN A 10 -3.37 0.00 -9.67
C ASN A 10 -2.68 -1.36 -9.56
N ILE A 11 -1.99 -1.63 -8.45
CA ILE A 11 -1.30 -2.92 -8.23
C ILE A 11 -2.32 -4.07 -8.18
N TRP A 12 -3.50 -3.85 -7.58
CA TRP A 12 -4.57 -4.85 -7.55
C TRP A 12 -5.14 -5.16 -8.94
N LYS A 13 -5.23 -4.16 -9.82
CA LYS A 13 -5.57 -4.39 -11.24
C LYS A 13 -4.46 -5.16 -11.95
N GLU A 14 -3.20 -4.78 -11.76
CA GLU A 14 -2.07 -5.46 -12.39
C GLU A 14 -1.97 -6.93 -11.98
N LEU A 15 -2.20 -7.26 -10.70
CA LEU A 15 -2.26 -8.65 -10.21
C LEU A 15 -3.40 -9.44 -10.87
N GLN A 16 -4.59 -8.84 -11.00
CA GLN A 16 -5.71 -9.48 -11.69
C GLN A 16 -5.44 -9.68 -13.18
N ASP A 17 -4.84 -8.70 -13.84
CA ASP A 17 -4.53 -8.81 -15.25
C ASP A 17 -3.38 -9.80 -15.50
N ALA A 18 -2.39 -9.88 -14.61
CA ALA A 18 -1.33 -10.89 -14.66
C ALA A 18 -1.88 -12.32 -14.52
N GLU A 19 -2.85 -12.52 -13.63
CA GLU A 19 -3.54 -13.82 -13.46
C GLU A 19 -4.36 -14.17 -14.72
N LYS A 20 -5.11 -13.21 -15.27
CA LYS A 20 -5.83 -13.39 -16.55
C LYS A 20 -4.90 -13.68 -17.72
N ARG A 21 -3.69 -13.14 -17.72
CA ARG A 21 -2.65 -13.42 -18.74
C ARG A 21 -1.93 -14.75 -18.50
N GLY A 22 -2.19 -15.43 -17.38
CA GLY A 22 -1.54 -16.69 -17.01
C GLY A 22 -0.09 -16.51 -16.53
N GLU A 23 0.31 -15.29 -16.18
CA GLU A 23 1.67 -14.99 -15.69
C GLU A 23 1.84 -15.39 -14.21
N ILE A 24 0.75 -15.42 -13.46
CA ILE A 24 0.72 -15.80 -12.04
C ILE A 24 -0.46 -16.74 -11.77
N SER A 25 -0.31 -17.62 -10.77
CA SER A 25 -1.40 -18.47 -10.31
C SER A 25 -2.38 -17.70 -9.40
N GLU A 26 -3.59 -18.25 -9.18
CA GLU A 26 -4.52 -17.71 -8.18
C GLU A 26 -3.88 -17.62 -6.79
N ASP A 27 -3.05 -18.61 -6.41
CA ASP A 27 -2.36 -18.62 -5.13
C ASP A 27 -1.37 -17.45 -4.99
N ASP A 28 -0.62 -17.15 -6.07
CA ASP A 28 0.28 -16.00 -6.14
C ASP A 28 -0.48 -14.67 -6.09
N LYS A 29 -1.67 -14.59 -6.69
CA LYS A 29 -2.55 -13.42 -6.62
C LYS A 29 -3.03 -13.15 -5.20
N PHE A 30 -3.44 -14.19 -4.47
CA PHE A 30 -3.83 -14.06 -3.06
C PHE A 30 -2.65 -13.66 -2.16
N LYS A 31 -1.47 -14.27 -2.36
CA LYS A 31 -0.23 -13.86 -1.67
C LYS A 31 0.18 -12.42 -1.99
N GLY A 32 0.04 -12.01 -3.24
CA GLY A 32 0.32 -10.65 -3.70
C GLY A 32 -0.61 -9.63 -3.05
N LYS A 33 -1.89 -9.98 -2.87
CA LYS A 33 -2.87 -9.16 -2.15
C LYS A 33 -2.48 -8.95 -0.69
N ASP A 34 -2.07 -10.02 -0.02
CA ASP A 34 -1.70 -9.98 1.41
C ASP A 34 -0.48 -9.08 1.63
N LYS A 35 0.58 -9.29 0.83
CA LYS A 35 1.77 -8.43 0.84
C LYS A 35 1.45 -6.98 0.51
N LEU A 36 0.56 -6.74 -0.46
CA LEU A 36 0.14 -5.38 -0.82
C LEU A 36 -0.52 -4.68 0.36
N GLN A 37 -1.32 -5.39 1.15
CA GLN A 37 -1.95 -4.86 2.35
C GLN A 37 -0.91 -4.52 3.43
N GLU A 38 0.05 -5.42 3.70
CA GLU A 38 1.13 -5.16 4.65
C GLU A 38 1.94 -3.91 4.28
N ILE A 39 2.32 -3.75 3.01
CA ILE A 39 3.06 -2.58 2.52
C ILE A 39 2.23 -1.30 2.72
N VAL A 40 0.95 -1.33 2.36
CA VAL A 40 0.06 -0.17 2.52
C VAL A 40 -0.07 0.24 3.98
N ASP A 41 -0.20 -0.71 4.89
CA ASP A 41 -0.26 -0.43 6.33
C ASP A 41 1.07 0.13 6.87
N GLU A 42 2.20 -0.40 6.43
CA GLU A 42 3.53 0.12 6.80
C GLU A 42 3.71 1.59 6.35
N TYR A 43 3.36 1.90 5.10
CA TYR A 43 3.46 3.26 4.57
C TYR A 43 2.51 4.22 5.28
N ASN A 44 1.29 3.81 5.59
CA ASN A 44 0.38 4.64 6.39
C ASN A 44 0.98 4.93 7.76
N LYS A 45 1.55 3.93 8.44
CA LYS A 45 2.21 4.11 9.74
C LYS A 45 3.40 5.07 9.65
N LYS A 46 4.24 4.96 8.61
CA LYS A 46 5.34 5.89 8.34
C LYS A 46 4.85 7.33 8.16
N ILE A 47 3.76 7.53 7.42
CA ILE A 47 3.14 8.84 7.21
C ILE A 47 2.64 9.43 8.54
N GLU A 48 1.97 8.62 9.38
CA GLU A 48 1.49 9.09 10.69
C GLU A 48 2.65 9.45 11.63
N ILE A 49 3.72 8.65 11.67
CA ILE A 49 4.92 8.98 12.46
C ILE A 49 5.56 10.28 11.98
N ALA A 50 5.70 10.46 10.66
CA ALA A 50 6.26 11.68 10.09
C ALA A 50 5.39 12.90 10.40
N ARG A 51 4.06 12.74 10.36
CA ARG A 51 3.10 13.78 10.72
C ARG A 51 3.20 14.14 12.20
N GLY A 52 3.19 13.15 13.10
CA GLY A 52 3.30 13.37 14.54
C GLY A 52 4.59 14.07 14.94
N LYS A 53 5.73 13.68 14.35
CA LYS A 53 7.00 14.40 14.55
C LYS A 53 6.93 15.86 14.09
N LYS A 54 6.26 16.13 12.98
CA LYS A 54 6.08 17.50 12.46
C LYS A 54 5.14 18.32 13.35
N GLU A 55 4.09 17.71 13.87
CA GLU A 55 3.14 18.37 14.78
C GLU A 55 3.80 18.71 16.13
N ASP A 56 4.63 17.82 16.67
CA ASP A 56 5.40 18.03 17.90
C ASP A 56 6.45 19.16 17.74
N ASP A 57 7.15 19.17 16.61
CA ASP A 57 8.12 20.22 16.24
C ASP A 57 7.44 21.60 16.09
N ILE A 58 6.22 21.64 15.52
CA ILE A 58 5.43 22.87 15.37
C ILE A 58 4.84 23.34 16.71
N MET A 59 4.44 22.43 17.61
CA MET A 59 3.88 22.76 18.93
C MET A 59 4.91 23.20 19.96
N THR A 60 6.20 22.95 19.71
CA THR A 60 7.31 23.30 20.62
C THR A 60 7.86 24.72 20.40
N VAL A 61 7.18 25.55 19.59
CA VAL A 61 7.52 26.97 19.37
C VAL A 61 6.69 27.92 20.24
#